data_AF-A0A6G2G3B6-F1
#
_entry.id   AF-A0A6G2G3B6-F1
#
_cell.length_a   1.000
_cell.length_b   1.000
_cell.length_c   1.000
_cell.angle_alpha   90.00
_cell.angle_beta   90.00
_cell.angle_gamma   90.00
#
_symmetry.space_group_name_H-M   'P 1'
#
loop_
_entity.id
_entity.type
_entity.pdbx_description
1 polymer ?
#
loop_
_entity_poly.entity_id
_entity_poly.type
_entity_poly.pdbx_seq_one_letter_code
_entity_poly.pdbx_strand_id
1 'polypeptide(L)'
;MIPELTTTALRFDGPGAGVAFLLGRLLFGLVLAFVGLNHLLDVDDMTGYAQAKGLPAARFTVVTSGVMLGGGGLGIAAGVYPSVAAGDTPIAFGG
;
A
#
# COMPACT_ATOMS: atom_id res chain seq x y z
N MET A 1 -5.60 5.13 36.50
CA MET A 1 -4.50 5.96 35.95
C MET A 1 -3.56 5.02 35.22
N ILE A 2 -3.68 4.91 33.89
CA ILE A 2 -2.81 4.07 33.07
C ILE A 2 -1.84 5.04 32.37
N PRO A 3 -0.55 5.06 32.73
CA PRO A 3 0.37 6.12 32.35
C PRO A 3 0.89 5.91 30.92
N GLU A 4 1.04 7.01 30.17
CA GLU A 4 2.18 7.46 29.33
C GLU A 4 2.99 6.48 28.44
N LEU A 5 2.97 5.17 28.69
CA LEU A 5 3.70 4.13 27.97
C LEU A 5 3.15 3.92 26.56
N THR A 6 1.83 4.00 26.39
CA THR A 6 1.19 3.86 25.07
C THR A 6 1.57 5.01 24.13
N THR A 7 1.67 6.23 24.67
CA THR A 7 2.02 7.44 23.89
C THR A 7 3.51 7.56 23.60
N THR A 8 4.36 7.06 24.52
CA THR A 8 5.83 7.13 24.36
C THR A 8 6.37 6.03 23.45
N ALA A 9 5.77 4.83 23.45
CA ALA A 9 6.28 3.69 22.68
C ALA A 9 6.07 3.82 21.15
N LEU A 10 5.14 4.68 20.70
CA LEU A 10 4.83 4.89 19.29
C LEU A 10 5.08 6.35 18.85
N ARG A 11 6.04 7.01 19.49
CA ARG A 11 6.44 8.37 19.13
C ARG A 11 7.62 8.32 18.16
N PHE A 12 7.38 8.73 16.90
CA PHE A 12 8.36 8.76 15.82
C PHE A 12 8.86 10.19 15.56
N ASP A 13 9.49 10.80 16.56
CA ASP A 13 9.98 12.18 16.53
C ASP A 13 11.48 12.29 16.86
N GLY A 14 12.17 11.16 16.88
CA GLY A 14 13.64 11.09 16.97
C GLY A 14 14.35 11.43 15.64
N PRO A 15 15.66 11.74 15.69
CA PRO A 15 16.48 11.95 14.51
C PRO A 15 16.37 10.75 13.56
N GLY A 16 15.95 11.00 12.30
CA GLY A 16 15.80 9.95 11.29
C GLY A 16 14.41 9.33 11.18
N ALA A 17 13.44 9.73 12.01
CA ALA A 17 12.05 9.23 11.90
C ALA A 17 11.44 9.45 10.51
N GLY A 18 11.68 10.62 9.89
CA GLY A 18 11.22 10.89 8.53
C GLY A 18 11.86 9.98 7.47
N VAL A 19 13.13 9.61 7.66
CA VAL A 19 13.83 8.67 6.77
C VAL A 19 13.28 7.26 6.95
N ALA A 20 13.08 6.81 8.19
CA ALA A 20 12.48 5.52 8.50
C ALA A 20 11.05 5.42 7.94
N PHE A 21 10.26 6.49 8.05
CA PHE A 21 8.92 6.57 7.46
C PHE A 21 8.96 6.48 5.93
N LEU A 22 9.83 7.25 5.27
CA LEU A 22 9.98 7.22 3.82
C LEU A 22 10.42 5.83 3.33
N LEU A 23 11.37 5.21 4.02
CA LEU A 23 11.83 3.85 3.73
C LEU A 23 10.70 2.83 3.91
N GLY A 24 9.98 2.88 5.04
CA GLY A 24 8.83 2.00 5.28
C GLY A 24 7.76 2.14 4.20
N ARG A 25 7.45 3.38 3.79
CA ARG A 25 6.49 3.66 2.73
C ARG A 25 6.93 3.11 1.37
N LEU A 26 8.19 3.36 1.00
CA LEU A 26 8.74 2.86 -0.26
C LEU A 26 8.77 1.34 -0.28
N LEU A 27 9.28 0.70 0.78
CA LEU A 27 9.33 -0.76 0.88
C LEU A 27 7.93 -1.36 0.80
N PHE A 28 6.99 -0.83 1.57
CA PHE A 28 5.61 -1.32 1.57
C PHE A 28 4.94 -1.14 0.20
N GLY A 29 5.02 0.05 -0.38
CA GLY A 29 4.40 0.35 -1.67
C GLY A 29 5.01 -0.47 -2.82
N LEU A 30 6.34 -0.60 -2.86
CA LEU A 30 7.04 -1.37 -3.90
C LEU A 30 6.79 -2.87 -3.78
N VAL A 31 6.68 -3.42 -2.56
CA VAL A 31 6.29 -4.83 -2.37
C VAL A 31 4.88 -5.07 -2.88
N LEU A 32 3.93 -4.19 -2.58
CA LEU A 32 2.55 -4.27 -3.10
C LEU A 32 2.52 -4.17 -4.62
N ALA A 33 3.31 -3.25 -5.19
CA ALA A 33 3.43 -3.10 -6.64
C ALA A 33 3.99 -4.35 -7.30
N PHE A 34 5.03 -4.95 -6.70
CA PHE A 34 5.65 -6.19 -7.18
C PHE A 34 4.69 -7.38 -7.08
N VAL A 35 3.95 -7.52 -5.97
CA VAL A 35 2.91 -8.54 -5.82
C VAL A 35 1.83 -8.36 -6.90
N GLY A 36 1.35 -7.13 -7.12
CA GLY A 36 0.37 -6.83 -8.17
C GLY A 36 0.88 -7.14 -9.58
N LEU A 37 2.14 -6.82 -9.87
CA LEU A 37 2.77 -7.16 -11.15
C LEU A 37 2.84 -8.67 -11.36
N ASN A 38 3.31 -9.44 -10.37
CA ASN A 38 3.35 -10.90 -10.48
C ASN A 38 1.94 -11.51 -10.61
N HIS A 39 0.95 -10.92 -9.93
CA HIS A 39 -0.45 -11.31 -10.08
C HIS A 39 -0.95 -11.11 -11.52
N LEU A 40 -0.48 -10.05 -12.20
CA LEU A 40 -0.82 -9.77 -13.59
C LEU A 40 -0.04 -10.62 -14.61
N LEU A 41 1.19 -11.00 -14.28
CA LEU A 41 2.00 -11.90 -15.10
C LEU A 41 1.49 -13.34 -15.05
N ASP A 42 0.77 -13.72 -13.99
CA ASP A 42 0.25 -15.06 -13.74
C ASP A 42 -1.29 -15.16 -13.86
N VAL A 43 -1.90 -14.30 -14.69
CA VAL A 43 -3.36 -14.15 -14.79
C VAL A 43 -4.06 -15.44 -15.18
N ASP A 44 -3.48 -16.24 -16.06
CA ASP A 44 -4.17 -17.42 -16.60
C ASP A 44 -4.30 -18.54 -15.53
N ASP A 45 -3.23 -18.82 -14.78
CA ASP A 45 -3.23 -19.79 -13.68
C ASP A 45 -4.16 -19.33 -12.54
N MET A 46 -4.07 -18.05 -12.15
CA MET A 46 -4.93 -17.49 -11.11
C MET A 46 -6.41 -17.43 -11.53
N THR A 47 -6.68 -17.22 -12.83
CA THR A 47 -8.03 -17.32 -13.38
C THR A 47 -8.56 -18.73 -13.27
N GLY A 48 -7.76 -19.75 -13.62
CA GLY A 48 -8.15 -21.15 -13.48
C GLY A 48 -8.49 -21.52 -12.03
N TYR A 49 -7.67 -21.08 -11.07
CA TYR A 49 -7.94 -21.24 -9.64
C TYR A 49 -9.24 -20.55 -9.21
N ALA A 50 -9.46 -19.29 -9.62
CA ALA A 50 -10.65 -18.53 -9.27
C ALA A 50 -11.93 -19.13 -9.90
N GLN A 51 -11.85 -19.66 -11.12
CA GLN A 51 -12.94 -20.40 -11.76
C GLN A 51 -13.28 -21.69 -11.00
N ALA A 52 -12.26 -22.44 -10.56
CA ALA A 52 -12.46 -23.64 -9.74
C ALA A 52 -13.10 -23.31 -8.38
N LYS A 53 -12.90 -22.09 -7.87
CA LYS A 53 -13.58 -21.54 -6.68
C LYS A 53 -14.98 -20.98 -6.96
N GLY A 54 -15.45 -21.06 -8.20
CA GLY A 54 -16.79 -20.63 -8.59
C GLY A 54 -16.96 -19.11 -8.70
N LEU A 55 -15.87 -18.34 -8.81
CA LEU A 55 -15.99 -16.89 -8.97
C LEU A 55 -16.61 -16.55 -10.34
N PRO A 56 -17.71 -15.77 -10.39
CA PRO A 56 -18.20 -15.23 -11.64
C PRO A 56 -17.17 -14.24 -12.22
N ALA A 57 -17.01 -14.23 -13.54
CA ALA A 57 -16.06 -13.35 -14.24
C ALA A 57 -14.62 -13.42 -13.69
N ALA A 58 -14.16 -14.63 -13.31
CA ALA A 58 -12.86 -14.89 -12.68
C ALA A 58 -11.67 -14.10 -13.26
N ARG A 59 -11.51 -14.08 -14.59
CA ARG A 59 -10.41 -13.35 -15.23
C ARG A 59 -10.47 -11.85 -14.98
N PHE A 60 -11.67 -11.27 -15.05
CA PHE A 60 -11.88 -9.85 -14.75
C PHE A 60 -11.54 -9.55 -13.29
N THR A 61 -11.94 -10.43 -12.36
CA THR A 61 -11.63 -10.24 -10.93
C THR A 61 -10.12 -10.29 -10.66
N VAL A 62 -9.39 -11.25 -11.26
CA VAL A 62 -7.94 -11.40 -11.12
C VAL A 62 -7.20 -10.20 -11.70
N VAL A 63 -7.55 -9.78 -12.92
CA VAL A 63 -6.93 -8.60 -13.54
C VAL A 63 -7.19 -7.35 -12.70
N THR A 64 -8.42 -7.15 -12.24
CA THR A 64 -8.78 -5.98 -11.45
C THR A 64 -8.04 -5.95 -10.12
N SER A 65 -7.92 -7.08 -9.41
CA SER A 65 -7.13 -7.16 -8.18
C SER A 65 -5.65 -6.91 -8.42
N GLY A 66 -5.08 -7.46 -9.51
CA GLY A 66 -3.69 -7.22 -9.88
C GLY A 66 -3.40 -5.75 -10.17
N VAL A 67 -4.26 -5.09 -10.95
CA VAL A 67 -4.16 -3.64 -11.23
C VAL A 67 -4.33 -2.82 -9.96
N MET A 68 -5.26 -3.18 -9.09
CA MET A 68 -5.49 -2.47 -7.82
C MET A 68 -4.28 -2.59 -6.88
N LEU A 69 -3.68 -3.78 -6.77
CA LEU A 69 -2.46 -4.00 -5.99
C LEU A 69 -1.26 -3.25 -6.61
N GLY A 70 -1.08 -3.36 -7.92
CA GLY A 70 -0.02 -2.71 -8.67
C GLY A 70 -0.07 -1.19 -8.55
N GLY A 71 -1.20 -0.61 -8.99
CA GLY A 71 -1.45 0.82 -8.95
C GLY A 71 -1.51 1.38 -7.53
N GLY A 72 -2.14 0.67 -6.60
CA GLY A 72 -2.20 1.04 -5.19
C GLY A 72 -0.82 1.05 -4.53
N GLY A 73 -0.01 0.01 -4.77
CA GLY A 73 1.37 -0.07 -4.29
C GLY A 73 2.24 1.06 -4.82
N LEU A 74 2.16 1.35 -6.13
CA LEU A 74 2.86 2.49 -6.74
C LEU A 74 2.38 3.83 -6.16
N GLY A 75 1.07 4.00 -5.97
CA GLY A 75 0.48 5.19 -5.34
C GLY A 75 0.99 5.41 -3.92
N ILE A 76 1.10 4.35 -3.12
CA ILE A 76 1.67 4.40 -1.78
C ILE A 76 3.15 4.78 -1.83
N ALA A 77 3.95 4.11 -2.67
CA ALA A 77 5.38 4.40 -2.80
C ALA A 77 5.64 5.86 -3.21
N ALA A 78 4.89 6.35 -4.21
CA ALA A 78 4.93 7.73 -4.67
C ALA A 78 4.40 8.74 -3.63
N GLY A 79 3.63 8.28 -2.64
CA GLY A 79 3.00 9.15 -1.65
C GLY A 79 1.91 10.00 -2.28
N VAL A 80 1.00 9.37 -3.02
CA VAL A 80 -0.16 10.03 -3.61
C VAL A 80 -1.24 10.22 -2.54
N TYR A 81 -1.82 11.42 -2.45
CA TYR A 81 -2.80 11.84 -1.43
C TYR A 81 -2.42 11.73 0.07
N PRO A 82 -1.17 11.95 0.53
CA PRO A 82 -0.83 11.83 1.96
C PRO A 82 -1.57 12.90 2.79
N SER A 83 -1.63 14.12 2.27
CA SER A 83 -2.30 15.25 2.92
C SER A 83 -3.80 14.99 3.06
N VAL A 84 -4.45 14.55 1.98
CA VAL A 84 -5.89 14.20 2.02
C VAL A 84 -6.16 13.06 3.01
N ALA A 85 -5.27 12.07 3.09
CA ALA A 85 -5.38 10.98 4.07
C ALA A 85 -5.12 11.44 5.52
N ALA A 86 -4.27 12.45 5.72
CA ALA A 86 -3.99 13.06 7.01
C ALA A 86 -5.11 14.01 7.49
N GLY A 87 -6.01 14.43 6.59
CA GLY A 87 -7.05 15.43 6.87
C GLY A 87 -6.62 16.87 6.54
N ASP A 88 -5.44 17.02 5.95
CA ASP A 88 -4.79 18.29 5.65
C ASP A 88 -5.05 18.62 4.17
N THR A 89 -5.54 19.83 3.89
CA THR A 89 -5.65 20.30 2.49
C THR A 89 -4.25 20.37 1.86
N PRO A 90 -4.10 20.02 0.58
CA PRO A 90 -2.80 19.77 -0.02
C PRO A 90 -2.03 21.08 -0.20
N ILE A 91 -1.16 21.42 0.75
CA ILE A 91 -0.07 22.36 0.54
C ILE A 91 1.23 21.80 1.16
N ALA A 92 2.12 21.44 0.24
CA ALA A 92 3.58 21.32 0.36
C ALA A 92 4.17 20.83 1.70
N PHE A 93 4.73 19.62 1.66
CA PHE A 93 5.90 19.30 2.49
C PHE A 93 7.01 20.30 2.14
N GLY A 94 7.24 21.28 3.01
CA GLY A 94 8.33 22.26 2.90
C GLY A 94 8.17 23.42 3.88
N GLY A 95 8.83 23.32 5.04
CA GLY A 95 8.89 24.35 6.08
C GLY A 95 8.84 23.77 7.48
#